data_AF-A0A954KM39-F1
#
_entry.id   AF-A0A954KM39-F1
#
_cell.length_a   1.000
_cell.length_b   1.000
_cell.length_c   1.000
_cell.angle_alpha   90.00
_cell.angle_beta   90.00
_cell.angle_gamma   90.00
#
_symmetry.space_group_name_H-M   'P 1'
#
loop_
_entity.id
_entity.type
_entity.pdbx_description
1 polymer ?
#
loop_
_entity_poly.entity_id
_entity_poly.type
_entity_poly.pdbx_seq_one_letter_code
_entity_poly.pdbx_strand_id
1 'polypeptide(L)'
;MADREYSAYQQKVIQRYYDNKDQIEEQRLAELVTNLYLAPPKKQAKMWETAEDLMARMKLPASRVEHVLKTKDPAVLAKLVEELQKGMVKRG
;
A
#
# COMPACT_ATOMS: atom_id res chain seq x y z
N MET A 1 23.57 17.98 -1.68
CA MET A 1 22.96 17.00 -2.61
C MET A 1 22.87 17.72 -3.95
N ALA A 2 23.43 17.17 -5.03
CA ALA A 2 23.40 17.85 -6.33
C ALA A 2 21.94 18.07 -6.75
N ASP A 3 21.57 19.33 -7.03
CA ASP A 3 20.27 19.67 -7.60
C ASP A 3 20.16 18.93 -8.94
N ARG A 4 19.33 17.89 -8.97
CA ARG A 4 19.01 17.21 -10.21
C ARG A 4 18.02 18.09 -10.94
N GLU A 5 18.50 18.90 -11.88
CA GLU A 5 17.65 19.68 -12.76
C GLU A 5 16.87 18.72 -13.69
N TYR A 6 15.60 18.48 -13.35
CA TYR A 6 14.70 17.69 -14.18
C TYR A 6 14.16 18.53 -15.34
N SER A 7 14.11 17.96 -16.54
CA SER A 7 13.44 18.58 -17.68
C SER A 7 11.95 18.81 -17.39
N ALA A 8 11.31 19.74 -18.11
CA ALA A 8 9.87 20.02 -17.93
C ALA A 8 9.00 18.76 -18.05
N TYR A 9 9.37 17.84 -18.96
CA TYR A 9 8.70 16.55 -19.06
C TYR A 9 8.89 15.67 -17.82
N GLN A 10 10.12 15.56 -17.32
CA GLN A 10 10.44 14.77 -16.11
C GLN A 10 9.70 15.31 -14.88
N GLN A 11 9.67 16.63 -14.70
CA GLN A 11 8.90 17.27 -13.62
C GLN A 11 7.42 16.91 -13.69
N LYS A 12 6.81 16.95 -14.89
CA LYS A 12 5.40 16.57 -15.09
C LYS A 12 5.13 15.11 -14.78
N VAL A 13 6.06 14.20 -15.12
CA VAL A 13 5.95 12.77 -14.78
C VAL A 13 6.04 12.57 -13.26
N ILE A 14 6.99 13.24 -12.59
CA ILE A 14 7.14 13.19 -11.14
C ILE A 14 5.88 13.70 -10.44
N GLN A 15 5.35 14.84 -10.87
CA GLN A 15 4.12 15.41 -10.33
C GLN A 15 2.94 14.44 -10.48
N ARG A 16 2.71 13.92 -11.69
CA ARG A 16 1.65 12.92 -11.94
C ARG A 16 1.77 11.70 -11.05
N TYR A 17 2.99 11.22 -10.77
CA TYR A 17 3.18 10.12 -9.84
C TYR A 17 2.68 10.46 -8.45
N TYR A 18 3.03 11.63 -7.90
CA TYR A 18 2.58 12.04 -6.58
C TYR A 18 1.09 12.37 -6.51
N ASP A 19 0.54 12.98 -7.56
CA ASP A 19 -0.90 13.24 -7.70
C ASP A 19 -1.75 11.96 -7.62
N ASN A 20 -1.19 10.83 -8.08
CA ASN A 20 -1.87 9.53 -8.11
C ASN A 20 -1.29 8.53 -7.10
N LYS A 21 -0.36 8.96 -6.23
CA LYS A 21 0.41 8.05 -5.38
C LYS A 21 -0.49 7.19 -4.51
N ASP A 22 -1.49 7.80 -3.88
CA ASP A 22 -2.44 7.12 -3.00
C ASP A 22 -3.18 5.99 -3.72
N GLN A 23 -3.72 6.28 -4.91
CA GLN A 23 -4.40 5.28 -5.73
C GLN A 23 -3.45 4.14 -6.16
N ILE A 24 -2.19 4.47 -6.47
CA ILE A 24 -1.17 3.47 -6.83
C ILE A 24 -0.89 2.54 -5.64
N GLU A 25 -0.73 3.09 -4.42
CA GLU A 25 -0.47 2.26 -3.23
C GLU A 25 -1.70 1.42 -2.86
N GLU A 26 -2.93 1.92 -3.02
CA GLU A 26 -4.16 1.15 -2.87
C GLU A 26 -4.23 -0.04 -3.84
N GLN A 27 -3.92 0.19 -5.12
CA GLN A 27 -3.88 -0.89 -6.12
C GLN A 27 -2.83 -1.94 -5.77
N ARG A 28 -1.63 -1.53 -5.36
CA ARG A 28 -0.58 -2.45 -4.92
C ARG A 28 -1.01 -3.30 -3.72
N LEU A 29 -1.73 -2.69 -2.77
CA LEU A 29 -2.26 -3.42 -1.61
C LEU A 29 -3.32 -4.45 -2.04
N ALA A 30 -4.18 -4.12 -3.01
CA ALA A 30 -5.16 -5.03 -3.59
C ALA A 30 -4.50 -6.21 -4.35
N GLU A 31 -3.45 -5.93 -5.13
CA GLU A 31 -2.65 -6.97 -5.78
C GLU A 31 -1.99 -7.90 -4.75
N LEU A 32 -1.50 -7.33 -3.64
CA LEU A 32 -0.86 -8.09 -2.57
C LEU A 32 -1.84 -9.05 -1.87
N VAL A 33 -3.10 -8.67 -1.69
CA VAL A 33 -4.17 -9.57 -1.22
C VAL A 33 -4.27 -10.80 -2.11
N THR A 34 -4.37 -10.60 -3.43
CA THR A 34 -4.47 -11.70 -4.39
C THR A 34 -3.22 -12.60 -4.32
N ASN A 35 -2.04 -11.99 -4.25
CA ASN A 35 -0.79 -12.72 -4.14
C ASN A 35 -0.68 -13.54 -2.85
N LEU A 36 -1.19 -13.03 -1.73
CA LEU A 36 -1.21 -13.75 -0.46
C LEU A 36 -2.07 -15.02 -0.51
N TYR A 37 -3.21 -14.99 -1.21
CA TYR A 37 -4.04 -16.18 -1.42
C TYR A 37 -3.36 -17.25 -2.29
N LEU A 38 -2.55 -16.83 -3.26
CA LEU A 38 -1.90 -17.74 -4.22
C LEU A 38 -0.53 -18.25 -3.75
N ALA A 39 0.10 -17.53 -2.82
CA ALA A 39 1.46 -17.83 -2.39
C ALA A 39 1.51 -18.91 -1.28
N PRO A 40 2.52 -19.81 -1.30
CA PRO A 40 2.76 -20.72 -0.19
C PRO A 40 3.23 -19.95 1.06
N PRO A 41 3.04 -20.50 2.27
CA PRO A 41 3.35 -19.81 3.54
C PRO A 41 4.77 -19.19 3.61
N LYS A 42 5.77 -19.90 3.06
CA LYS A 42 7.17 -19.41 3.01
C LYS A 42 7.33 -18.09 2.25
N LYS A 43 6.51 -17.86 1.21
CA LYS A 43 6.55 -16.63 0.40
C LYS A 43 5.66 -15.52 0.98
N GLN A 44 4.63 -15.89 1.75
CA GLN A 44 3.72 -14.92 2.37
C GLN A 44 4.42 -14.03 3.40
N ALA A 45 5.45 -14.51 4.10
CA ALA A 45 6.19 -13.70 5.09
C ALA A 45 6.69 -12.38 4.48
N LYS A 46 7.31 -12.43 3.29
CA LYS A 46 7.82 -11.23 2.62
C LYS A 46 6.69 -10.33 2.10
N MET A 47 5.56 -10.93 1.74
CA MET A 47 4.36 -10.19 1.33
C MET A 47 3.77 -9.42 2.51
N TRP A 48 3.72 -10.01 3.69
CA TRP A 48 3.23 -9.31 4.90
C TRP A 48 4.14 -8.14 5.31
N GLU A 49 5.46 -8.28 5.18
CA GLU A 49 6.39 -7.13 5.35
C GLU A 49 6.08 -6.01 4.34
N THR A 50 5.81 -6.39 3.09
CA THR A 50 5.45 -5.42 2.04
C THR A 50 4.10 -4.75 2.34
N ALA A 51 3.14 -5.49 2.91
CA ALA A 51 1.84 -4.97 3.30
C ALA A 51 1.98 -3.94 4.43
N GLU A 52 2.81 -4.24 5.44
CA GLU A 52 3.14 -3.31 6.53
C GLU A 52 3.72 -2.01 5.99
N ASP A 53 4.76 -2.10 5.15
CA ASP A 53 5.42 -0.94 4.54
C ASP A 53 4.43 -0.08 3.72
N LEU A 54 3.56 -0.72 2.94
CA LEU A 54 2.53 -0.03 2.16
C LEU A 54 1.55 0.71 3.06
N MET A 55 0.99 0.02 4.04
CA MET A 55 0.03 0.63 4.98
C MET A 55 0.65 1.78 5.78
N ALA A 56 1.93 1.67 6.16
CA ALA A 56 2.67 2.74 6.81
C ALA A 56 2.90 3.95 5.89
N ARG A 57 3.28 3.72 4.62
CA ARG A 57 3.44 4.80 3.62
C ARG A 57 2.13 5.52 3.31
N MET A 58 1.01 4.79 3.35
CA MET A 58 -0.35 5.32 3.21
C MET A 58 -0.85 6.02 4.47
N LYS A 59 -0.03 6.06 5.54
CA LYS A 59 -0.34 6.68 6.83
C LYS A 59 -1.65 6.18 7.44
N LEU A 60 -1.89 4.86 7.31
CA LEU A 60 -3.05 4.25 7.97
C LEU A 60 -2.87 4.29 9.49
N PRO A 61 -3.97 4.34 10.26
CA PRO A 61 -3.89 4.27 11.72
C PRO A 61 -3.16 3.02 12.18
N ALA A 62 -2.19 3.17 13.08
CA ALA A 62 -1.35 2.06 13.56
C ALA A 62 -2.17 0.87 14.09
N SER A 63 -3.31 1.15 14.74
CA SER A 63 -4.22 0.10 15.23
C SER A 63 -4.79 -0.78 14.12
N ARG A 64 -5.05 -0.23 12.92
CA ARG A 64 -5.50 -0.99 11.76
C ARG A 64 -4.38 -1.85 11.18
N VAL A 65 -3.17 -1.29 11.09
CA VAL A 65 -1.97 -2.02 10.63
C VAL A 65 -1.67 -3.18 11.56
N GLU A 66 -1.63 -2.94 12.87
CA GLU A 66 -1.42 -3.98 13.87
C GLU A 66 -2.47 -5.09 13.81
N HIS A 67 -3.74 -4.74 13.63
CA HIS A 67 -4.81 -5.74 13.54
C HIS A 67 -4.58 -6.69 12.35
N VAL A 68 -4.25 -6.14 11.18
CA VAL A 68 -3.94 -6.93 9.98
C VAL A 68 -2.71 -7.82 10.19
N LEU A 69 -1.62 -7.28 10.77
CA LEU A 69 -0.37 -8.02 10.94
C LEU A 69 -0.43 -9.07 12.07
N LYS A 70 -1.28 -8.88 13.07
CA LYS A 70 -1.54 -9.87 14.12
C LYS A 70 -2.37 -11.04 13.60
N THR A 71 -3.36 -10.78 12.75
CA THR A 71 -4.20 -11.85 12.18
C THR A 71 -3.48 -12.60 11.06
N LYS A 72 -2.66 -11.90 10.24
CA LYS A 72 -2.03 -12.44 9.03
C LYS A 72 -3.02 -13.20 8.13
N ASP A 73 -4.26 -12.72 8.10
CA ASP A 73 -5.33 -13.28 7.29
C ASP A 73 -5.54 -12.42 6.03
N PRO A 74 -5.37 -12.98 4.82
CA PRO A 74 -5.62 -12.26 3.57
C PRO A 74 -7.03 -11.67 3.48
N ALA A 75 -8.04 -12.27 4.13
CA ALA A 75 -9.41 -11.76 4.14
C ALA A 75 -9.53 -10.45 4.93
N VAL A 76 -8.78 -10.31 6.02
CA VAL A 76 -8.74 -9.08 6.83
C VAL A 76 -8.08 -7.96 6.04
N LEU A 77 -6.98 -8.25 5.32
CA LEU A 77 -6.36 -7.28 4.43
C LEU A 77 -7.28 -6.89 3.26
N ALA A 78 -7.98 -7.86 2.67
CA ALA A 78 -8.97 -7.60 1.61
C ALA A 78 -10.07 -6.64 2.07
N LYS A 79 -10.55 -6.83 3.30
CA LYS A 79 -11.56 -5.94 3.89
C LYS A 79 -11.05 -4.52 4.07
N LEU A 80 -9.81 -4.37 4.53
CA LEU A 80 -9.18 -3.06 4.67
C LEU A 80 -9.06 -2.35 3.30
N VAL A 81 -8.66 -3.07 2.25
CA VAL A 81 -8.60 -2.54 0.87
C VAL A 81 -9.97 -2.06 0.41
N GLU A 82 -11.04 -2.83 0.66
CA GLU A 82 -12.41 -2.44 0.33
C GLU A 82 -12.83 -1.15 1.08
N GLU A 83 -12.52 -1.05 2.38
CA GLU A 83 -12.80 0.15 3.18
C GLU A 83 -12.04 1.38 2.66
N LEU A 84 -10.79 1.21 2.20
CA LEU A 84 -9.98 2.27 1.59
C LEU A 84 -10.61 2.76 0.28
N GLN A 85 -11.00 1.85 -0.61
CA GLN A 85 -11.64 2.18 -1.88
C GLN A 85 -13.00 2.88 -1.69
N LYS A 86 -13.69 2.60 -0.59
CA LYS A 86 -14.94 3.27 -0.19
C LYS A 86 -14.72 4.60 0.55
N GLY A 87 -13.47 4.99 0.80
CA GLY A 87 -13.13 6.22 1.54
C GLY A 87 -13.50 6.17 3.03
N MET A 88 -13.64 4.97 3.61
CA MET A 88 -14.08 4.78 4.99
C MET A 88 -12.93 4.84 6.00
N VAL A 89 -11.69 4.75 5.54
CA VAL A 89 -10.49 4.79 6.38
C VAL A 89 -9.87 6.17 6.31
N LYS A 90 -9.76 6.83 7.47
CA LYS A 90 -9.03 8.10 7.59
C LYS A 90 -7.53 7.83 7.53
N ARG A 91 -6.84 8.54 6.62
CA ARG A 91 -5.38 8.61 6.55
C ARG A 91 -4.92 9.76 7.46
N GLY A 92 -3.88 9.52 8.24
CA GLY A 92 -3.27 10.51 9.14
C GLY A 92 -2.28 11.43 8.42
#